data_AF-A0A7T5RLP0-F1
#
_entry.id   AF-A0A7T5RLP0-F1
#
_cell.length_a   1.000
_cell.length_b   1.000
_cell.length_c   1.000
_cell.angle_alpha   90.00
_cell.angle_beta   90.00
_cell.angle_gamma   90.00
#
_symmetry.space_group_name_H-M   'P 1'
#
loop_
_entity.id
_entity.type
_entity.pdbx_description
1 polymer ?
#
loop_
_entity_poly.entity_id
_entity_poly.type
_entity_poly.pdbx_seq_one_letter_code
_entity_poly.pdbx_strand_id
1 'polypeptide(L)'
;MPNCLEVVYEEGGNQAVPSYSRKSPRFRERLENEVGRIYDPGNGWVYYYQLAKLLLVLGDSRETEIDVAPFFRENWGKITKNRVAAIEESMPKKVTLDKNRRLKDETLNEWLLRAKKFDSPAARKERKRKQKEEDEKKEKRIREREASDLGLPKTASWEEIHQAEEVKYQEELRKKQNELEERRKNALKLSFQLGQNPKDGLDEWKTRHRGALYVLRREDDYSPTEGEVPVEKIRDLVSDRILLVKRI
;
A
#
# COMPACT_ATOMS: atom_id res chain seq x y z
N MET A 1 -27.77 -19.56 8.38
CA MET A 1 -26.69 -20.54 8.63
C MET A 1 -25.81 -19.99 9.74
N PRO A 2 -25.31 -20.79 10.69
CA PRO A 2 -24.47 -20.26 11.75
C PRO A 2 -23.09 -19.87 11.19
N ASN A 3 -22.71 -18.61 11.33
CA ASN A 3 -21.39 -18.07 11.00
C ASN A 3 -20.71 -17.68 12.32
N CYS A 4 -19.47 -18.07 12.56
CA CYS A 4 -18.71 -17.45 13.66
C CYS A 4 -18.46 -16.01 13.25
N LEU A 5 -18.88 -15.09 14.11
CA LEU A 5 -18.75 -13.66 13.83
C LEU A 5 -17.47 -13.12 14.47
N GLU A 6 -17.09 -13.67 15.63
CA GLU A 6 -15.99 -13.10 16.40
C GLU A 6 -15.33 -14.11 17.34
N VAL A 7 -14.03 -13.93 17.52
CA VAL A 7 -13.23 -14.60 18.55
C VAL A 7 -13.18 -13.66 19.75
N VAL A 8 -13.76 -14.08 20.87
CA VAL A 8 -13.84 -13.25 22.07
C VAL A 8 -12.64 -13.56 22.97
N TYR A 9 -11.87 -12.51 23.23
CA TYR A 9 -10.75 -12.59 24.15
C TYR A 9 -11.18 -12.07 25.52
N GLU A 10 -10.85 -12.81 26.57
CA GLU A 10 -10.99 -12.36 27.95
C GLU A 10 -9.62 -11.91 28.48
N GLU A 11 -9.62 -10.97 29.42
CA GLU A 11 -8.41 -10.47 30.04
C GLU A 11 -7.74 -11.60 30.83
N GLY A 12 -6.59 -12.07 30.36
CA GLY A 12 -5.93 -13.28 30.86
C GLY A 12 -5.11 -13.06 32.14
N GLY A 13 -5.00 -11.82 32.61
CA GLY A 13 -4.25 -11.41 33.79
C GLY A 13 -3.14 -10.38 33.51
N ASN A 14 -2.55 -9.86 34.59
CA ASN A 14 -1.53 -8.81 34.56
C ASN A 14 -0.14 -9.41 34.75
N GLN A 15 0.81 -9.09 33.86
CA GLN A 15 2.21 -9.45 34.08
C GLN A 15 3.07 -8.19 34.18
N ALA A 16 3.81 -8.07 35.28
CA ALA A 16 4.85 -7.05 35.43
C ALA A 16 5.99 -7.43 34.49
N VAL A 17 6.24 -6.59 33.48
CA VAL A 17 7.31 -6.82 32.52
C VAL A 17 8.45 -5.86 32.83
N PRO A 18 9.66 -6.37 33.13
CA PRO A 18 10.81 -5.52 33.40
C PRO A 18 11.06 -4.53 32.26
N SER A 19 11.47 -3.30 32.61
CA SER A 19 11.61 -2.18 31.67
C SER A 19 12.53 -2.46 30.46
N TYR A 20 13.51 -3.34 30.61
CA TYR A 20 14.46 -3.76 29.56
C TYR A 20 13.85 -4.70 28.50
N SER A 21 12.77 -5.43 28.82
CA SER A 21 12.05 -6.28 27.85
C SER A 21 11.17 -5.49 26.88
N ARG A 22 10.81 -4.23 27.21
CA ARG A 22 9.85 -3.41 26.45
C ARG A 22 10.35 -2.97 25.07
N LYS A 23 11.67 -2.89 24.88
CA LYS A 23 12.30 -2.38 23.65
C LYS A 23 12.75 -3.46 22.67
N SER A 24 12.66 -4.74 23.02
CA SER A 24 13.06 -5.82 22.11
C SER A 24 11.89 -6.17 21.18
N PRO A 25 11.99 -5.91 19.87
CA PRO A 25 10.95 -6.28 18.91
C PRO A 25 10.66 -7.78 18.98
N ARG A 26 11.69 -8.60 19.24
CA ARG A 26 11.59 -10.05 19.40
C ARG A 26 10.80 -10.49 20.63
N PHE A 27 10.86 -9.73 21.73
CA PHE A 27 10.09 -10.04 22.94
C PHE A 27 8.61 -9.73 22.74
N ARG A 28 8.32 -8.57 22.12
CA ARG A 28 6.96 -8.16 21.77
C ARG A 28 6.34 -9.12 20.76
N GLU A 29 7.06 -9.46 19.70
CA GLU A 29 6.63 -10.46 18.70
C GLU A 29 6.40 -11.83 19.34
N ARG A 30 7.26 -12.27 20.27
CA ARG A 30 7.06 -13.52 21.01
C ARG A 30 5.77 -13.48 21.84
N LEU A 31 5.52 -12.41 22.59
CA LEU A 31 4.28 -12.26 23.37
C LEU A 31 3.05 -12.14 22.46
N GLU A 32 3.08 -11.35 21.39
CA GLU A 32 1.93 -11.21 20.48
C GLU A 32 1.58 -12.56 19.83
N ASN A 33 2.59 -13.35 19.49
CA ASN A 33 2.39 -14.71 19.00
C ASN A 33 1.83 -15.67 20.07
N GLU A 34 2.17 -15.46 21.34
CA GLU A 34 1.77 -16.32 22.45
C GLU A 34 0.42 -15.97 23.08
N VAL A 35 -0.02 -14.70 23.01
CA VAL A 35 -1.21 -14.22 23.73
C VAL A 35 -2.15 -13.40 22.86
N GLY A 36 -1.97 -13.35 21.54
CA GLY A 36 -2.96 -12.79 20.63
C GLY A 36 -2.99 -11.26 20.57
N ARG A 37 -3.34 -10.57 21.67
CA ARG A 37 -3.34 -9.10 21.78
C ARG A 37 -2.64 -8.65 23.06
N ILE A 38 -1.81 -7.61 22.91
CA ILE A 38 -1.08 -6.94 23.98
C ILE A 38 -1.60 -5.50 24.08
N TYR A 39 -1.97 -5.08 25.28
CA TYR A 39 -2.16 -3.67 25.61
C TYR A 39 -1.06 -3.22 26.58
N ASP A 40 -0.31 -2.19 26.21
CA ASP A 40 0.76 -1.60 27.02
C ASP A 40 0.40 -0.14 27.37
N PRO A 41 -0.08 0.13 28.58
CA PRO A 41 -0.42 1.48 29.04
C PRO A 41 0.82 2.35 29.36
N GLY A 42 2.05 1.85 29.20
CA GLY A 42 3.28 2.59 29.50
C GLY A 42 3.79 2.47 30.95
N ASN A 43 3.02 1.87 31.85
CA ASN A 43 3.28 1.86 33.30
C ASN A 43 4.06 0.62 33.79
N GLY A 44 4.63 -0.20 32.90
CA GLY A 44 5.39 -1.41 33.25
C GLY A 44 4.59 -2.66 33.51
N TRP A 45 3.30 -2.57 33.27
CA TRP A 45 2.40 -3.70 33.18
C TRP A 45 2.09 -3.94 31.71
N VAL A 46 2.08 -5.21 31.32
CA VAL A 46 1.54 -5.63 30.03
C VAL A 46 0.28 -6.42 30.30
N TYR A 47 -0.81 -5.99 29.68
CA TYR A 47 -2.06 -6.74 29.65
C TYR A 47 -2.03 -7.67 28.44
N TYR A 48 -2.43 -8.92 28.67
CA TYR A 48 -2.58 -9.88 27.60
C TYR A 48 -3.97 -10.48 27.61
N TYR A 49 -4.51 -10.67 26.41
CA TYR A 49 -5.87 -11.15 26.21
C TYR A 49 -5.85 -12.62 25.78
N GLN A 50 -6.34 -13.53 26.63
CA GLN A 50 -6.43 -14.94 26.24
C GLN A 50 -7.76 -15.20 25.55
N LEU A 51 -7.72 -15.97 24.46
CA LEU A 51 -8.94 -16.44 23.82
C LEU A 51 -9.62 -17.42 24.79
N ALA A 52 -10.71 -16.99 25.40
CA ALA A 52 -11.48 -17.82 26.32
C ALA A 52 -12.71 -18.37 25.63
N LYS A 53 -13.28 -17.62 24.68
CA LYS A 53 -14.59 -17.90 24.12
C LYS A 53 -14.65 -17.75 22.60
N LEU A 54 -15.51 -18.54 21.98
CA LEU A 54 -15.92 -18.35 20.58
C LEU A 54 -17.35 -17.80 20.55
N LEU A 55 -17.59 -16.78 19.75
CA LEU A 55 -18.92 -16.21 19.52
C LEU A 55 -19.49 -16.75 18.21
N LEU A 56 -20.45 -17.67 18.32
CA LEU A 56 -21.18 -18.19 17.17
C LEU A 56 -22.45 -17.39 16.95
N VAL A 57 -22.61 -16.82 15.76
CA VAL A 57 -23.87 -16.23 15.32
C VAL A 57 -24.66 -17.28 14.58
N LEU A 58 -25.79 -17.68 15.16
CA LEU A 58 -26.73 -18.62 14.59
C LEU A 58 -27.51 -17.98 13.45
N GLY A 59 -28.08 -18.81 12.56
CA GLY A 59 -28.76 -18.35 11.35
C GLY A 59 -29.98 -17.46 11.58
N ASP A 60 -30.45 -17.33 12.82
CA ASP A 60 -31.52 -16.44 13.31
C ASP A 60 -30.98 -15.17 13.98
N SER A 61 -29.73 -14.79 13.69
CA SER A 61 -29.03 -13.61 14.25
C SER A 61 -28.85 -13.66 15.77
N ARG A 62 -28.99 -14.83 16.39
CA ARG A 62 -28.72 -15.03 17.83
C ARG A 62 -27.27 -15.40 18.04
N GLU A 63 -26.67 -14.85 19.08
CA GLU A 63 -25.31 -15.15 19.49
C GLU A 63 -25.28 -16.26 20.55
N THR A 64 -24.26 -17.10 20.51
CA THR A 64 -23.99 -18.09 21.56
C THR A 64 -22.49 -18.11 21.83
N GLU A 65 -22.14 -17.87 23.08
CA GLU A 65 -20.78 -17.98 23.59
C GLU A 65 -20.46 -19.44 23.90
N ILE A 66 -19.27 -19.88 23.48
CA ILE A 66 -18.73 -21.19 23.80
C ILE A 66 -17.41 -21.00 24.51
N ASP A 67 -17.35 -21.44 25.77
CA ASP A 67 -16.09 -21.54 26.50
C ASP A 67 -15.25 -22.67 25.91
N VAL A 68 -14.10 -22.29 25.37
CA VAL A 68 -13.15 -23.22 24.76
C VAL A 68 -11.90 -23.39 25.59
N ALA A 69 -11.72 -22.59 26.65
CA ALA A 69 -10.55 -22.63 27.51
C ALA A 69 -10.25 -24.03 28.09
N PRO A 70 -11.26 -24.82 28.55
CA PRO A 70 -11.03 -26.20 29.00
C PRO A 70 -10.41 -27.08 27.91
N PHE A 71 -10.94 -27.01 26.68
CA PHE A 71 -10.45 -27.80 25.57
C PHE A 71 -8.98 -27.51 25.26
N PHE A 72 -8.60 -26.22 25.20
CA PHE A 72 -7.21 -25.85 24.91
C PHE A 72 -6.27 -26.31 26.01
N ARG A 73 -6.66 -26.15 27.28
CA ARG A 73 -5.87 -26.62 28.42
C ARG A 73 -5.56 -28.11 28.35
N GLU A 74 -6.54 -28.92 27.94
CA GLU A 74 -6.43 -30.38 27.91
C GLU A 74 -5.79 -30.92 26.62
N ASN A 75 -6.00 -30.28 25.46
CA ASN A 75 -5.73 -30.92 24.16
C ASN A 75 -4.71 -30.20 23.27
N TRP A 76 -4.56 -28.88 23.41
CA TRP A 76 -3.69 -28.06 22.56
C TRP A 76 -2.57 -27.35 23.34
N GLY A 77 -2.72 -27.13 24.64
CA GLY A 77 -1.90 -26.20 25.42
C GLY A 77 -2.27 -24.74 25.13
N LYS A 78 -1.29 -23.82 25.26
CA LYS A 78 -1.50 -22.36 25.13
C LYS A 78 -2.04 -21.94 23.76
N ILE A 79 -3.05 -21.08 23.69
CA ILE A 79 -3.56 -20.55 22.41
C ILE A 79 -2.56 -19.57 21.82
N THR A 80 -2.14 -19.79 20.57
CA THR A 80 -1.21 -18.91 19.83
C THR A 80 -1.90 -18.32 18.61
N LYS A 81 -1.35 -17.25 18.02
CA LYS A 81 -1.92 -16.62 16.81
C LYS A 81 -2.16 -17.61 15.65
N ASN A 82 -1.22 -18.53 15.41
CA ASN A 82 -1.35 -19.55 14.37
C ASN A 82 -2.50 -20.53 14.65
N ARG A 83 -2.74 -20.83 15.92
CA ARG A 83 -3.84 -21.70 16.36
C ARG A 83 -5.19 -21.02 16.19
N VAL A 84 -5.29 -19.72 16.44
CA VAL A 84 -6.47 -18.91 16.13
C VAL A 84 -6.77 -18.95 14.63
N ALA A 85 -5.77 -18.66 13.79
CA ALA A 85 -5.93 -18.74 12.33
C ALA A 85 -6.34 -20.15 11.86
N ALA A 86 -5.79 -21.20 12.46
CA ALA A 86 -6.18 -22.57 12.13
C ALA A 86 -7.64 -22.89 12.52
N ILE A 87 -8.16 -22.34 13.61
CA ILE A 87 -9.56 -22.47 14.02
C ILE A 87 -10.46 -21.77 13.01
N GLU A 88 -10.14 -20.52 12.65
CA GLU A 88 -10.88 -19.72 11.67
C GLU A 88 -10.93 -20.40 10.30
N GLU A 89 -9.80 -20.89 9.79
CA GLU A 89 -9.71 -21.53 8.48
C GLU A 89 -10.38 -22.91 8.42
N SER A 90 -10.33 -23.67 9.51
CA SER A 90 -10.88 -25.04 9.57
C SER A 90 -12.35 -25.09 9.99
N MET A 91 -12.96 -23.92 10.16
CA MET A 91 -14.31 -23.76 10.66
C MET A 91 -15.35 -24.48 9.80
N PRO A 92 -16.22 -25.31 10.40
CA PRO A 92 -17.24 -26.00 9.66
C PRO A 92 -18.35 -25.03 9.22
N LYS A 93 -18.78 -25.14 7.96
CA LYS A 93 -19.90 -24.34 7.42
C LYS A 93 -21.26 -24.65 8.06
N LYS A 94 -21.36 -25.77 8.79
CA LYS A 94 -22.57 -26.24 9.50
C LYS A 94 -22.16 -26.83 10.84
N VAL A 95 -22.87 -26.49 11.90
CA VAL A 95 -22.68 -27.04 13.25
C VAL A 95 -23.96 -27.67 13.78
N THR A 96 -23.82 -28.75 14.56
CA THR A 96 -24.94 -29.45 15.20
C THR A 96 -25.09 -28.95 16.63
N LEU A 97 -26.29 -28.45 16.96
CA LEU A 97 -26.62 -27.97 18.29
C LEU A 97 -27.43 -29.03 19.07
N ASP A 98 -27.38 -28.97 20.39
CA ASP A 98 -28.22 -29.75 21.29
C ASP A 98 -29.62 -29.10 21.47
N LYS A 99 -30.45 -29.71 22.33
CA LYS A 99 -31.81 -29.22 22.64
C LYS A 99 -31.81 -27.84 23.32
N ASN A 100 -30.73 -27.49 24.00
CA ASN A 100 -30.52 -26.20 24.66
C ASN A 100 -29.78 -25.20 23.74
N ARG A 101 -29.68 -25.52 22.43
CA ARG A 101 -28.96 -24.75 21.41
C ARG A 101 -27.46 -24.56 21.68
N ARG A 102 -26.87 -25.40 22.52
CA ARG A 102 -25.42 -25.45 22.75
C ARG A 102 -24.76 -26.31 21.69
N LEU A 103 -23.53 -25.98 21.32
CA LEU A 103 -22.76 -26.85 20.43
C LEU A 103 -22.50 -28.17 21.15
N LYS A 104 -22.77 -29.30 20.48
CA LYS A 104 -22.45 -30.61 21.06
C LYS A 104 -20.94 -30.76 21.20
N ASP A 105 -20.49 -31.25 22.35
CA ASP A 105 -19.07 -31.47 22.65
C ASP A 105 -18.37 -32.30 21.58
N GLU A 106 -19.03 -33.33 21.03
CA GLU A 106 -18.49 -34.15 19.94
C GLU A 106 -18.21 -33.33 18.67
N THR A 107 -19.11 -32.42 18.29
CA THR A 107 -18.95 -31.59 17.08
C THR A 107 -17.86 -30.52 17.28
N LEU A 108 -17.79 -29.93 18.48
CA LEU A 108 -16.73 -29.01 18.87
C LEU A 108 -15.37 -29.71 18.88
N ASN A 109 -15.28 -30.87 19.53
CA ASN A 109 -14.07 -31.67 19.64
C ASN A 109 -13.57 -32.13 18.27
N GLU A 110 -14.45 -32.63 17.41
CA GLU A 110 -14.07 -33.01 16.04
C GLU A 110 -13.51 -31.82 15.25
N TRP A 111 -14.16 -30.66 15.33
CA TRP A 111 -13.68 -29.45 14.67
C TRP A 111 -12.31 -29.02 15.19
N LEU A 112 -12.15 -28.89 16.50
CA LEU A 112 -10.89 -28.48 17.10
C LEU A 112 -9.78 -29.54 16.89
N LEU A 113 -10.11 -30.83 16.77
CA LEU A 113 -9.15 -31.85 16.35
C LEU A 113 -8.74 -31.71 14.88
N ARG A 114 -9.65 -31.31 13.98
CA ARG A 114 -9.30 -30.99 12.58
C ARG A 114 -8.39 -29.78 12.52
N ALA A 115 -8.71 -28.71 13.24
CA ALA A 115 -7.88 -27.51 13.35
C ALA A 115 -6.43 -27.85 13.80
N LYS A 116 -6.25 -28.91 14.61
CA LYS A 116 -4.94 -29.36 15.11
C LYS A 116 -4.09 -29.91 13.98
N LYS A 117 -4.72 -30.66 13.08
CA LYS A 117 -4.08 -31.22 11.89
C LYS A 117 -3.65 -30.10 10.93
N PHE A 118 -4.45 -29.05 10.83
CA PHE A 118 -4.11 -27.85 10.06
C PHE A 118 -2.90 -27.09 10.61
N ASP A 119 -2.73 -27.05 11.93
CA ASP A 119 -1.56 -26.41 12.58
C ASP A 119 -0.32 -27.31 12.71
N SER A 120 -0.37 -28.53 12.15
CA SER A 120 0.75 -29.47 12.24
C SER A 120 2.00 -28.96 11.49
N PRO A 121 3.23 -29.30 11.94
CA PRO A 121 4.47 -28.91 11.25
C PRO A 121 4.49 -29.32 9.77
N ALA A 122 3.93 -30.49 9.44
CA ALA A 122 3.80 -30.97 8.07
C ALA A 122 2.87 -30.10 7.23
N ALA A 123 1.69 -29.75 7.75
CA ALA A 123 0.75 -28.85 7.08
C ALA A 123 1.32 -27.45 6.87
N ARG A 124 2.04 -26.91 7.87
CA ARG A 124 2.74 -25.62 7.76
C ARG A 124 3.82 -25.63 6.66
N LYS A 125 4.61 -26.71 6.56
CA LYS A 125 5.63 -26.86 5.52
C LYS A 125 5.00 -26.92 4.12
N GLU A 126 3.91 -27.67 3.97
CA GLU A 126 3.18 -27.80 2.72
C GLU A 126 2.56 -26.47 2.26
N ARG A 127 1.98 -25.69 3.19
CA ARG A 127 1.47 -24.34 2.87
C ARG A 127 2.54 -23.40 2.38
N LYS A 128 3.68 -23.34 3.08
CA LYS A 128 4.81 -22.51 2.65
C LYS A 128 5.30 -22.88 1.26
N ARG A 129 5.31 -24.17 0.93
CA ARG A 129 5.66 -24.65 -0.41
C ARG A 129 4.65 -24.18 -1.45
N LYS A 130 3.34 -24.37 -1.21
CA LYS A 130 2.28 -23.92 -2.12
C LYS A 130 2.30 -22.41 -2.33
N GLN A 131 2.49 -21.64 -1.26
CA GLN A 131 2.64 -20.19 -1.30
C GLN A 131 3.81 -19.79 -2.21
N LYS A 132 4.97 -20.42 -2.00
CA LYS A 132 6.16 -20.17 -2.81
C LYS A 132 5.92 -20.50 -4.29
N GLU A 133 5.27 -21.62 -4.60
CA GLU A 133 4.92 -21.99 -5.97
C GLU A 133 3.93 -21.01 -6.62
N GLU A 134 3.00 -20.42 -5.85
CA GLU A 134 2.09 -19.38 -6.34
C GLU A 134 2.80 -18.05 -6.60
N ASP A 135 3.68 -17.65 -5.69
CA ASP A 135 4.44 -16.41 -5.81
C ASP A 135 5.41 -16.48 -7.00
N GLU A 136 6.11 -17.60 -7.20
CA GLU A 136 6.95 -17.86 -8.38
C GLU A 136 6.14 -17.78 -9.68
N LYS A 137 4.89 -18.29 -9.69
CA LYS A 137 3.99 -18.19 -10.86
C LYS A 137 3.55 -16.75 -11.12
N LYS A 138 3.27 -15.97 -10.08
CA LYS A 138 2.88 -14.55 -10.22
C LYS A 138 4.05 -13.72 -10.74
N GLU A 139 5.23 -13.90 -10.17
CA GLU A 139 6.45 -13.20 -10.59
C GLU A 139 6.77 -13.50 -12.05
N LYS A 140 6.69 -14.78 -12.47
CA LYS A 140 6.86 -15.16 -13.87
C LYS A 140 5.87 -14.44 -14.79
N ARG A 141 4.59 -14.33 -14.42
CA ARG A 141 3.59 -13.62 -15.23
C ARG A 141 3.87 -12.12 -15.37
N ILE A 142 4.35 -11.49 -14.29
CA ILE A 142 4.71 -10.06 -14.31
C ILE A 142 5.88 -9.85 -15.26
N ARG A 143 6.94 -10.64 -15.11
CA ARG A 143 8.12 -10.57 -15.98
C ARG A 143 7.78 -10.78 -17.46
N GLU A 144 6.95 -11.78 -17.76
CA GLU A 144 6.52 -12.05 -19.14
C GLU A 144 5.72 -10.89 -19.75
N ARG A 145 4.93 -10.17 -18.93
CA ARG A 145 4.18 -9.01 -19.37
C ARG A 145 5.10 -7.83 -19.67
N GLU A 146 6.01 -7.50 -18.74
CA GLU A 146 6.93 -6.38 -18.90
C GLU A 146 7.90 -6.59 -20.06
N ALA A 147 8.40 -7.82 -20.24
CA ALA A 147 9.16 -8.18 -21.43
C ALA A 147 8.35 -7.92 -22.72
N SER A 148 7.07 -8.33 -22.75
CA SER A 148 6.22 -8.12 -23.92
C SER A 148 5.95 -6.64 -24.21
N ASP A 149 5.76 -5.82 -23.18
CA ASP A 149 5.51 -4.38 -23.31
C ASP A 149 6.75 -3.64 -23.89
N LEU A 150 7.94 -4.22 -23.69
CA LEU A 150 9.21 -3.75 -24.25
C LEU A 150 9.60 -4.44 -25.57
N GLY A 151 8.76 -5.35 -26.08
CA GLY A 151 9.06 -6.12 -27.30
C GLY A 151 10.16 -7.18 -27.13
N LEU A 152 10.52 -7.52 -25.90
CA LEU A 152 11.48 -8.55 -25.55
C LEU A 152 10.83 -9.95 -25.51
N PRO A 153 11.62 -11.03 -25.65
CA PRO A 153 11.13 -12.38 -25.45
C PRO A 153 10.56 -12.58 -24.04
N LYS A 154 9.49 -13.36 -23.88
CA LYS A 154 8.91 -13.72 -22.56
C LYS A 154 9.89 -14.43 -21.60
N THR A 155 10.96 -14.98 -22.16
CA THR A 155 12.05 -15.61 -21.41
C THR A 155 13.07 -14.62 -20.88
N ALA A 156 12.97 -13.33 -21.23
CA ALA A 156 13.92 -12.30 -20.85
C ALA A 156 14.12 -12.25 -19.33
N SER A 157 15.36 -12.00 -18.94
CA SER A 157 15.73 -11.79 -17.55
C SER A 157 15.27 -10.41 -17.07
N TRP A 158 15.21 -10.22 -15.76
CA TRP A 158 14.93 -8.90 -15.17
C TRP A 158 15.99 -7.87 -15.56
N GLU A 159 17.24 -8.27 -15.69
CA GLU A 159 18.34 -7.39 -16.12
C GLU A 159 18.14 -6.90 -17.55
N GLU A 160 17.72 -7.79 -18.46
CA GLU A 160 17.43 -7.43 -19.86
C GLU A 160 16.24 -6.47 -19.97
N ILE A 161 15.19 -6.69 -19.17
CA ILE A 161 14.02 -5.81 -19.09
C ILE A 161 14.45 -4.41 -18.63
N HIS A 162 15.19 -4.30 -17.53
CA HIS A 162 15.63 -3.00 -17.01
C HIS A 162 16.55 -2.26 -17.97
N GLN A 163 17.46 -2.95 -18.65
CA GLN A 163 18.31 -2.34 -19.67
C GLN A 163 17.49 -1.76 -20.83
N ALA A 164 16.46 -2.49 -21.29
CA ALA A 164 15.59 -2.00 -22.36
C ALA A 164 14.75 -0.78 -21.92
N GLU A 165 14.27 -0.75 -20.68
CA GLU A 165 13.60 0.42 -20.11
C GLU A 165 14.53 1.64 -20.08
N GLU A 166 15.77 1.46 -19.64
CA GLU A 166 16.75 2.53 -19.56
C GLU A 166 17.06 3.11 -20.95
N VAL A 167 17.26 2.25 -21.95
CA VAL A 167 17.46 2.68 -23.34
C VAL A 167 16.26 3.50 -23.85
N LYS A 168 15.04 3.00 -23.65
CA LYS A 168 13.82 3.70 -24.06
C LYS A 168 13.69 5.07 -23.39
N TYR A 169 14.00 5.14 -22.09
CA TYR A 169 13.99 6.38 -21.33
C TYR A 169 15.02 7.40 -21.86
N GLN A 170 16.23 6.95 -22.17
CA GLN A 170 17.28 7.81 -22.75
C GLN A 170 16.89 8.32 -24.15
N GLU A 171 16.25 7.49 -24.97
CA GLU A 171 15.73 7.92 -26.27
C GLU A 171 14.63 8.98 -26.14
N GLU A 172 13.69 8.80 -25.21
CA GLU A 172 12.65 9.79 -24.94
C GLU A 172 13.22 11.11 -24.43
N LEU A 173 14.22 11.06 -23.54
CA LEU A 173 14.97 12.24 -23.10
C LEU A 173 15.63 12.95 -24.27
N ARG A 174 16.31 12.21 -25.15
CA ARG A 174 16.97 12.78 -26.32
C ARG A 174 15.97 13.42 -27.28
N LYS A 175 14.81 12.79 -27.51
CA LYS A 175 13.72 13.38 -28.31
C LYS A 175 13.24 14.69 -27.71
N LYS A 176 12.97 14.74 -26.40
CA LYS A 176 12.57 15.98 -25.70
C LYS A 176 13.63 17.07 -25.78
N GLN A 177 14.91 16.72 -25.65
CA GLN A 177 16.01 17.68 -25.79
C GLN A 177 16.08 18.24 -27.22
N ASN A 178 15.99 17.39 -28.24
CA ASN A 178 15.95 17.83 -29.63
C ASN A 178 14.74 18.73 -29.92
N GLU A 179 13.56 18.40 -29.39
CA GLU A 179 12.36 19.24 -29.52
C GLU A 179 12.57 20.61 -28.85
N LEU A 180 13.19 20.66 -27.68
CA LEU A 180 13.52 21.93 -27.00
C LEU A 180 14.55 22.75 -27.80
N GLU A 181 15.56 22.11 -28.39
CA GLU A 181 16.54 22.80 -29.24
C GLU A 181 15.90 23.36 -30.51
N GLU A 182 15.04 22.61 -31.19
CA GLU A 182 14.30 23.08 -32.35
C GLU A 182 13.36 24.24 -31.98
N ARG A 183 12.69 24.17 -30.83
CA ARG A 183 11.92 25.30 -30.31
C ARG A 183 12.79 26.52 -30.06
N ARG A 184 13.97 26.36 -29.46
CA ARG A 184 14.94 27.46 -29.23
C ARG A 184 15.47 28.07 -30.51
N LYS A 185 15.71 27.27 -31.57
CA LYS A 185 16.14 27.77 -32.90
C LYS A 185 15.04 28.60 -33.57
N ASN A 186 13.78 28.19 -33.43
CA ASN A 186 12.63 28.86 -34.02
C ASN A 186 12.05 29.99 -33.14
N ALA A 187 12.59 30.17 -31.93
CA ALA A 187 12.12 31.16 -30.98
C ALA A 187 12.50 32.58 -31.38
N LEU A 188 11.64 33.53 -31.03
CA LEU A 188 12.00 34.94 -31.01
C LEU A 188 12.87 35.20 -29.77
N LYS A 189 14.03 35.83 -29.96
CA LYS A 189 14.85 36.34 -28.86
C LYS A 189 14.47 37.78 -28.60
N LEU A 190 13.96 38.06 -27.41
CA LEU A 190 13.47 39.39 -27.05
C LEU A 190 14.03 39.81 -25.69
N SER A 191 14.39 41.09 -25.55
CA SER A 191 14.75 41.72 -24.28
C SER A 191 13.52 42.37 -23.68
N PHE A 192 13.17 41.99 -22.45
CA PHE A 192 11.99 42.50 -21.74
C PHE A 192 12.36 43.62 -20.78
N GLN A 193 11.42 44.50 -20.53
CA GLN A 193 11.54 45.57 -19.54
C GLN A 193 10.36 45.52 -18.58
N LEU A 194 10.62 45.88 -17.32
CA LEU A 194 9.59 45.94 -16.30
C LEU A 194 8.69 47.14 -16.61
N GLY A 195 7.39 46.90 -16.67
CA GLY A 195 6.40 47.96 -16.70
C GLY A 195 5.19 47.60 -15.88
N GLN A 196 4.21 48.50 -15.85
CA GLN A 196 2.97 48.29 -15.11
C GLN A 196 1.81 48.11 -16.06
N ASN A 197 0.92 47.17 -15.71
CA ASN A 197 -0.37 47.02 -16.35
C ASN A 197 -1.32 48.09 -15.77
N PRO A 198 -1.77 49.06 -16.57
CA PRO A 198 -2.62 50.16 -16.07
C PRO A 198 -4.01 49.71 -15.63
N LYS A 199 -4.49 48.53 -16.07
CA LYS A 199 -5.80 48.00 -15.67
C LYS A 199 -5.77 47.31 -14.30
N ASP A 200 -4.69 46.59 -14.02
CA ASP A 200 -4.58 45.75 -12.82
C ASP A 200 -3.64 46.35 -11.76
N GLY A 201 -2.83 47.34 -12.12
CA GLY A 201 -1.78 47.91 -11.26
C GLY A 201 -0.61 46.97 -10.97
N LEU A 202 -0.54 45.83 -11.67
CA LEU A 202 0.46 44.78 -11.45
C LEU A 202 1.66 44.97 -12.37
N ASP A 203 2.82 44.59 -11.86
CA ASP A 203 4.07 44.52 -12.62
C ASP A 203 3.95 43.46 -13.73
N GLU A 204 4.40 43.83 -14.92
CA GLU A 204 4.42 42.99 -16.11
C GLU A 204 5.72 43.21 -16.91
N TRP A 205 6.25 42.13 -17.47
CA TRP A 205 7.39 42.21 -18.36
C TRP A 205 6.90 42.35 -19.80
N LYS A 206 7.31 43.42 -20.48
CA LYS A 206 6.89 43.69 -21.87
C LYS A 206 8.01 44.19 -22.75
N THR A 207 7.84 44.01 -24.06
CA THR A 207 8.77 44.47 -25.09
C THR A 207 8.06 44.71 -26.41
N ARG A 208 8.60 45.57 -27.27
CA ARG A 208 8.03 45.85 -28.59
C ARG A 208 8.97 45.35 -29.68
N HIS A 209 8.43 44.57 -30.61
CA HIS A 209 9.19 44.07 -31.75
C HIS A 209 8.31 44.12 -33.01
N ARG A 210 8.83 44.71 -34.09
CA ARG A 210 8.12 44.90 -35.38
C ARG A 210 6.70 45.51 -35.23
N GLY A 211 6.53 46.46 -34.32
CA GLY A 211 5.27 47.18 -34.10
C GLY A 211 4.27 46.50 -33.15
N ALA A 212 4.45 45.22 -32.84
CA ALA A 212 3.62 44.49 -31.88
C ALA A 212 4.21 44.51 -30.46
N LEU A 213 3.33 44.47 -29.45
CA LEU A 213 3.69 44.37 -28.03
C LEU A 213 3.69 42.91 -27.61
N TYR A 214 4.80 42.44 -27.06
CA TYR A 214 4.94 41.11 -26.49
C TYR A 214 4.94 41.24 -24.97
N VAL A 215 4.07 40.48 -24.31
CA VAL A 215 3.92 40.45 -22.85
C VAL A 215 4.33 39.07 -22.37
N LEU A 216 5.30 39.01 -21.46
CA LEU A 216 5.74 37.75 -20.88
C LEU A 216 4.70 37.26 -19.87
N ARG A 217 4.48 35.94 -19.84
CA ARG A 217 3.55 35.32 -18.89
C ARG A 217 4.05 35.55 -17.45
N ARG A 218 3.13 35.86 -16.53
CA ARG A 218 3.44 36.16 -15.12
C ARG A 218 4.17 35.04 -14.36
N GLU A 219 4.07 33.80 -14.82
CA GLU A 219 4.74 32.65 -14.21
C GLU A 219 6.22 32.54 -14.61
N ASP A 220 6.66 33.30 -15.62
CA ASP A 220 8.05 33.31 -16.05
C ASP A 220 8.82 34.41 -15.30
N ASP A 221 9.86 34.00 -14.58
CA ASP A 221 10.82 34.92 -13.98
C ASP A 221 11.76 35.46 -15.06
N TYR A 222 11.91 36.79 -15.09
CA TYR A 222 12.86 37.49 -15.94
C TYR A 222 13.55 38.60 -15.16
N SER A 223 14.87 38.66 -15.26
CA SER A 223 15.70 39.78 -14.82
C SER A 223 16.26 40.55 -16.03
N PRO A 224 16.34 41.89 -15.98
CA PRO A 224 16.98 42.69 -17.03
C PRO A 224 18.45 42.30 -17.28
N THR A 225 19.11 41.70 -16.29
CA THR A 225 20.49 41.20 -16.43
C THR A 225 20.60 39.99 -17.36
N GLU A 226 19.50 39.31 -17.67
CA GLU A 226 19.49 38.14 -18.55
C GLU A 226 19.59 38.52 -20.03
N GLY A 227 19.30 39.78 -20.39
CA GLY A 227 19.34 40.23 -21.78
C GLY A 227 18.18 39.67 -22.61
N GLU A 228 18.46 39.20 -23.82
CA GLU A 228 17.46 38.61 -24.71
C GLU A 228 17.20 37.14 -24.37
N VAL A 229 15.94 36.77 -24.17
CA VAL A 229 15.52 35.40 -23.89
C VAL A 229 14.71 34.82 -25.04
N PRO A 230 14.87 33.52 -25.37
CA PRO A 230 14.03 32.85 -26.36
C PRO A 230 12.62 32.67 -25.79
N VAL A 231 11.62 33.11 -26.55
CA VAL A 231 10.21 33.01 -26.16
C VAL A 231 9.38 32.32 -27.24
N GLU A 232 8.32 31.63 -26.79
CA GLU A 232 7.29 31.06 -27.66
C GLU A 232 5.96 31.81 -27.51
N LYS A 233 5.24 31.98 -28.63
CA LYS A 233 3.91 32.58 -28.66
C LYS A 233 2.90 31.61 -28.05
N ILE A 234 2.17 32.06 -27.03
CA ILE A 234 1.07 31.30 -26.43
C ILE A 234 -0.23 31.63 -27.14
N ARG A 235 -0.59 32.92 -27.20
CA ARG A 235 -1.84 33.40 -27.80
C ARG A 235 -1.80 34.90 -28.07
N ASP A 236 -2.69 35.36 -28.94
CA ASP A 236 -2.94 36.79 -29.14
C ASP A 236 -3.92 37.32 -28.09
N LEU A 237 -3.54 38.39 -27.40
CA LEU A 237 -4.42 39.15 -26.51
C LEU A 237 -5.24 40.19 -27.29
N VAL A 238 -4.60 40.79 -28.31
CA VAL A 238 -5.23 41.64 -29.31
C VAL A 238 -4.61 41.29 -30.66
N SER A 239 -5.43 40.90 -31.64
CA SER A 239 -4.97 40.42 -32.96
C SER A 239 -3.89 41.35 -33.53
N ASP A 240 -2.72 40.76 -33.83
CA ASP A 240 -1.55 41.40 -34.43
C ASP A 240 -0.98 42.63 -33.71
N ARG A 241 -1.43 42.90 -32.48
CA ARG A 241 -1.03 44.06 -31.69
C ARG A 241 -0.43 43.71 -30.34
N ILE A 242 -1.01 42.74 -29.64
CA ILE A 242 -0.56 42.33 -28.31
C ILE A 242 -0.53 40.81 -28.23
N LEU A 243 0.66 40.25 -28.00
CA LEU A 243 0.91 38.82 -27.95
C LEU A 243 1.35 38.40 -26.55
N LEU A 244 0.74 37.35 -26.01
CA LEU A 244 1.21 36.70 -24.80
C LEU A 244 2.25 35.64 -25.18
N VAL A 245 3.41 35.73 -24.56
CA VAL A 245 4.53 34.80 -24.79
C VAL A 245 5.01 34.19 -23.48
N LYS A 246 5.68 33.05 -23.57
CA LYS A 246 6.38 32.43 -22.43
C LYS A 246 7.82 32.09 -22.77
N ARG A 247 8.63 31.93 -21.73
CA ARG A 247 10.00 31.43 -21.87
C ARG A 247 10.01 29.95 -22.29
N ILE A 248 11.04 29.55 -23.04
CA ILE A 248 11.29 28.14 -23.47
C ILE A 248 12.34 27.48 -22.58
#